data_AF-A0A929D770-F1
#
_entry.id   AF-A0A929D770-F1
#
_cell.length_a   1.000
_cell.length_b   1.000
_cell.length_c   1.000
_cell.angle_alpha   90.00
_cell.angle_beta   90.00
_cell.angle_gamma   90.00
#
_symmetry.space_group_name_H-M   'P 1'
#
loop_
_entity.id
_entity.type
_entity.pdbx_description
1 polymer ?
#
loop_
_entity_poly.entity_id
_entity_poly.type
_entity_poly.pdbx_seq_one_letter_code
_entity_poly.pdbx_strand_id
1 'polypeptide(L)' 'RWGPRVIDIDILLYDDLILSEKELKIPHPEMKERIFVMVPLSEIGYNVLHPLTGKTIGEMASGLSGLESIKKWE' A
#
# COMPACT_ATOMS: atom_id res chain seq x y z
N ARG A 1 18.73 -1.91 6.01
CA ARG A 1 19.44 -2.83 5.07
C ARG A 1 18.36 -3.44 4.18
N TRP A 2 18.32 -3.13 2.89
CA TRP A 2 17.37 -3.73 1.95
C TRP A 2 18.09 -4.81 1.15
N GLY A 3 17.78 -6.07 1.44
CA GLY A 3 18.36 -7.22 0.78
C GLY A 3 17.28 -8.12 0.20
N PRO A 4 17.63 -8.96 -0.79
CA PRO A 4 16.73 -9.98 -1.28
C PRO A 4 16.33 -10.92 -0.13
N ARG A 5 15.05 -11.29 -0.11
CA ARG A 5 14.46 -12.26 0.82
C ARG A 5 13.49 -13.14 0.04
N VAL A 6 13.31 -14.39 0.50
CA VAL A 6 12.43 -15.36 -0.16
C VAL A 6 10.99 -14.86 -0.19
N ILE A 7 10.54 -14.22 0.89
CA ILE A 7 9.21 -13.62 1.02
C ILE A 7 9.26 -12.40 1.93
N ASP A 8 8.36 -11.46 1.67
CA ASP A 8 8.08 -10.29 2.50
C ASP A 8 6.58 -10.17 2.72
N ILE A 9 6.15 -9.94 3.95
CA ILE A 9 4.72 -9.80 4.29
C ILE A 9 4.56 -8.54 5.13
N ASP A 10 3.90 -7.55 4.54
CA ASP A 10 3.58 -6.27 5.18
C ASP A 10 2.07 -6.20 5.45
N ILE A 11 1.67 -5.77 6.65
CA ILE A 11 0.29 -5.37 6.93
C ILE A 11 0.12 -3.92 6.49
N LEU A 12 -0.64 -3.70 5.41
CA LEU A 12 -0.86 -2.36 4.86
C LEU A 12 -1.96 -1.60 5.59
N LEU A 13 -3.09 -2.26 5.79
CA LEU A 13 -4.32 -1.73 6.38
C LEU A 13 -4.97 -2.83 7.21
N TYR A 14 -5.76 -2.43 8.21
CA TYR A 14 -6.61 -3.32 8.98
C TYR A 14 -7.88 -2.55 9.33
N ASP A 15 -8.94 -2.72 8.54
CA ASP A 15 -10.16 -1.93 8.62
C ASP A 15 -9.85 -0.42 8.79
N ASP A 16 -10.41 0.21 9.83
CA ASP A 16 -10.19 1.60 10.21
C ASP A 16 -9.14 1.76 11.34
N LEU A 17 -8.42 0.69 11.69
CA LEU A 17 -7.44 0.70 12.76
C LEU A 17 -6.28 1.67 12.45
N ILE A 18 -6.03 2.57 13.39
CA ILE A 18 -4.84 3.41 13.43
C ILE A 18 -4.00 2.97 14.64
N LEU A 19 -2.85 2.39 14.37
CA LEU A 19 -1.94 1.84 15.37
C LEU A 19 -0.52 2.38 15.13
N SER A 20 0.12 2.86 16.19
CA SER A 20 1.50 3.34 16.15
C SER A 20 2.30 2.79 17.33
N GLU A 21 2.62 1.51 17.25
CA GLU A 21 3.47 0.83 18.22
C GLU A 21 4.92 0.74 17.74
N LYS A 22 5.82 0.37 18.66
CA LYS A 22 7.24 0.22 18.34
C LYS A 22 7.49 -0.79 17.22
N GLU A 23 6.72 -1.87 17.19
CA GLU A 23 6.93 -3.01 16.27
C GLU A 23 5.92 -3.04 15.11
N LEU A 24 4.82 -2.29 15.19
CA LEU A 24 3.74 -2.34 14.20
C LEU A 24 3.13 -0.95 14.01
N LYS A 25 3.01 -0.55 12.75
CA LYS A 25 2.34 0.69 12.33
C LYS A 25 1.28 0.37 11.28
N ILE A 26 0.04 0.76 11.57
CA ILE A 26 -1.10 0.60 10.67
C ILE A 26 -1.81 1.96 10.59
N PRO A 27 -2.10 2.49 9.39
CA PRO A 27 -1.65 2.04 8.07
C PRO A 27 -0.12 1.97 7.91
N HIS A 28 0.37 1.12 6.99
CA HIS A 28 1.81 1.00 6.75
C HIS A 28 2.36 2.34 6.23
N PRO A 29 3.36 2.94 6.89
CA PRO A 29 3.74 4.35 6.68
C PRO A 29 4.27 4.65 5.28
N GLU A 30 4.92 3.67 4.64
CA GLU A 30 5.52 3.84 3.31
C GLU A 30 4.65 3.29 2.17
N MET A 31 3.43 2.82 2.44
CA MET A 31 2.62 2.16 1.39
C MET A 31 2.36 3.09 0.19
N LYS A 32 2.08 4.37 0.46
CA LYS A 32 1.74 5.39 -0.55
C LYS A 32 2.90 5.74 -1.49
N GLU A 33 4.15 5.54 -1.06
CA GLU A 33 5.34 5.87 -1.84
C GLU A 33 5.79 4.69 -2.73
N ARG A 34 5.20 3.50 -2.53
CA ARG A 34 5.58 2.27 -3.21
C ARG A 34 4.54 1.92 -4.27
N ILE A 35 4.85 2.21 -5.52
CA ILE A 35 3.95 1.92 -6.66
C ILE A 35 3.60 0.43 -6.79
N PHE A 36 4.55 -0.48 -6.50
CA PHE A 36 4.33 -1.93 -6.52
C PHE A 36 3.44 -2.42 -5.37
N VAL A 37 3.13 -1.56 -4.40
CA VAL A 37 2.13 -1.79 -3.35
C VAL A 37 0.80 -1.18 -3.76
N MET A 38 0.80 0.11 -4.13
CA MET A 38 -0.44 0.85 -4.40
C MET A 38 -1.18 0.37 -5.65
N VAL A 39 -0.47 0.00 -6.72
CA VAL A 39 -1.12 -0.46 -7.96
C VAL A 39 -1.90 -1.76 -7.71
N PRO A 40 -1.30 -2.86 -7.22
CA PRO A 40 -2.07 -4.07 -6.90
C PRO A 40 -3.16 -3.83 -5.85
N LEU A 41 -2.90 -3.00 -4.83
CA LEU A 41 -3.90 -2.69 -3.81
C LEU A 41 -5.12 -1.98 -4.41
N SER A 42 -4.91 -1.07 -5.37
CA SER A 42 -6.01 -0.39 -6.07
C SER A 42 -6.84 -1.34 -6.95
N GLU A 43 -6.23 -2.40 -7.50
CA GLU A 43 -6.94 -3.41 -8.30
C GLU A 43 -7.93 -4.23 -7.47
N ILE A 44 -7.58 -4.54 -6.21
CA ILE A 44 -8.42 -5.38 -5.33
C ILE A 44 -9.26 -4.57 -4.33
N GLY A 45 -8.89 -3.32 -4.06
CA GLY A 45 -9.42 -2.51 -2.97
C GLY A 45 -9.71 -1.06 -3.35
N TYR A 46 -10.12 -0.80 -4.59
CA TYR A 46 -10.30 0.55 -5.13
C TYR A 46 -11.10 1.50 -4.20
N ASN A 47 -12.21 1.02 -3.64
CA ASN A 47 -13.11 1.81 -2.79
C ASN A 47 -12.76 1.79 -1.29
N VAL A 48 -11.69 1.09 -0.89
CA VAL A 48 -11.27 1.03 0.52
C VAL A 48 -10.82 2.42 0.95
N LEU A 49 -11.36 2.92 2.06
CA LEU A 49 -10.98 4.20 2.63
C LEU A 49 -9.71 4.04 3.46
N HIS A 50 -8.72 4.89 3.21
CA HIS A 50 -7.53 4.96 4.03
C HIS A 50 -7.82 5.79 5.30
N PRO A 51 -7.68 5.22 6.51
CA PRO A 51 -8.24 5.81 7.73
C PRO A 51 -7.61 7.14 8.14
N LEU A 52 -6.37 7.42 7.70
CA LEU A 52 -5.69 8.70 7.99
C LEU A 52 -5.98 9.82 6.98
N THR A 53 -6.32 9.48 5.72
CA THR A 53 -6.45 10.49 4.66
C THR A 53 -7.90 10.74 4.29
N GLY A 54 -8.80 9.81 4.63
CA GLY A 54 -10.21 9.83 4.20
C GLY A 54 -10.39 9.62 2.70
N LYS A 55 -9.32 9.33 1.96
CA LYS A 55 -9.36 9.05 0.52
C LYS A 55 -9.48 7.55 0.28
N THR A 56 -10.13 7.19 -0.81
CA THR A 56 -10.10 5.83 -1.32
C THR A 56 -8.71 5.47 -1.85
N ILE A 57 -8.36 4.18 -1.84
CA ILE A 57 -7.11 3.71 -2.47
C ILE A 57 -7.08 4.06 -3.96
N GLY A 58 -8.22 4.02 -4.66
CA GLY A 58 -8.34 4.44 -6.05
C GLY A 58 -7.94 5.91 -6.26
N GLU A 59 -8.44 6.82 -5.43
CA GLU A 59 -8.06 8.24 -5.47
C GLU A 59 -6.57 8.44 -5.16
N MET A 60 -6.03 7.67 -4.20
CA MET A 60 -4.59 7.72 -3.88
C MET A 60 -3.72 7.18 -5.02
N ALA A 61 -4.19 6.17 -5.75
CA ALA A 61 -3.48 5.57 -6.88
C ALA A 61 -3.56 6.41 -8.17
N SER A 62 -4.63 7.19 -8.35
CA SER A 62 -4.88 7.99 -9.57
C SER A 62 -3.82 9.05 -9.86
N GLY A 63 -3.01 9.43 -8.86
CA GLY A 63 -1.92 10.41 -9.00
C GLY A 63 -0.52 9.81 -9.15
N LEU A 64 -0.39 8.47 -9.23
CA LEU A 64 0.90 7.81 -9.28
C LEU A 64 1.52 7.87 -10.68
N SER A 65 2.83 8.14 -10.74
CA SER A 65 3.65 8.00 -11.94
C SER A 65 4.41 6.67 -11.92
N GLY A 66 4.95 6.25 -13.07
CA GLY A 66 5.77 5.03 -13.14
C GLY A 66 4.96 3.73 -13.27
N LEU A 67 3.68 3.80 -13.65
CA LEU A 67 2.80 2.64 -13.82
C LEU A 67 3.35 1.64 -14.84
N GLU A 68 4.12 2.10 -15.83
CA GLU A 68 4.77 1.28 -16.85
C GLU A 68 5.80 0.28 -16.30
N SER A 69 6.27 0.50 -15.08
CA SER A 69 7.20 -0.40 -14.39
C SER A 69 6.49 -1.59 -13.73
N ILE A 70 5.18 -1.52 -13.52
CA ILE A 70 4.38 -2.58 -12.91
C ILE A 70 3.86 -3.50 -14.02
N LYS A 71 4.22 -4.77 -13.94
CA LYS A 71 3.79 -5.80 -14.89
C LYS A 71 3.25 -6.99 -14.15
N LYS A 72 2.17 -7.57 -14.68
CA LYS A 72 1.71 -8.88 -14.22
C LYS A 72 2.79 -9.90 -14.58
N TRP A 73 3.09 -10.77 -13.62
CA TRP A 73 3.99 -11.89 -13.84
C TRP A 73 3.25 -12.93 -14.70
N GLU A 74 3.89 -13.37 -15.79
CA GLU A 74 3.41 -14.44 -16.69
C GLU A 74 4.14 -15.75 -16.42
#